data_AF-A0A1V2ILB0-F1
#
_entry.id   AF-A0A1V2ILB0-F1
#
_cell.length_a   1.000
_cell.length_b   1.000
_cell.length_c   1.000
_cell.angle_alpha   90.00
_cell.angle_beta   90.00
_cell.angle_gamma   90.00
#
_symmetry.space_group_name_H-M   'P 1'
#
loop_
_entity.id
_entity.type
_entity.pdbx_description
1 polymer ?
#
loop_
_entity_poly.entity_id
_entity_poly.type
_entity_poly.pdbx_seq_one_letter_code
_entity_poly.pdbx_strand_id
1 'polypeptide(L)'
;MEEQEERSPVYTARGAIGGEDWAAVADAVNQRMAARRIGQQELADISGVSVSTVRQIQHGGKGRRVQNKTLTALARALDWPGDHLIRVLVGDQAPDVPAGATMREILAGIDRIEQQLADMSHRMAAVEELVTAQGAGR
;
A
#
# COMPACT_ATOMS: atom_id res chain seq x y z
N MET A 1 16.00 30.02 48.11
CA MET A 1 14.89 30.87 47.62
C MET A 1 15.37 31.34 46.26
N GLU A 2 14.89 30.87 45.11
CA GLU A 2 13.69 30.11 44.72
C GLU A 2 14.15 29.09 43.65
N GLU A 3 13.90 27.79 43.77
CA GLU A 3 12.68 27.12 43.28
C GLU A 3 12.16 27.70 41.96
N GLN A 4 12.73 27.25 40.84
CA GLN A 4 12.02 27.24 39.56
C GLN A 4 11.62 25.80 39.24
N GLU A 5 10.52 25.43 39.88
CA GLU A 5 9.45 24.53 39.45
C GLU A 5 9.72 23.81 38.12
N GLU A 6 10.24 22.59 38.25
CA GLU A 6 10.21 21.53 37.26
C GLU A 6 8.75 21.21 36.93
N ARG A 7 8.17 21.97 35.98
CA ARG A 7 6.82 21.72 35.47
C ARG A 7 6.82 20.43 34.67
N SER A 8 6.63 19.34 35.40
CA SER A 8 6.22 18.03 34.92
C SER A 8 5.08 18.16 33.90
N PRO A 9 5.20 17.59 32.69
CA PRO A 9 4.05 17.46 31.83
C PRO A 9 3.18 16.31 32.37
N VAL A 10 2.11 16.66 33.07
CA VAL A 10 1.01 15.75 33.37
C VAL A 10 0.34 15.40 32.04
N TYR A 11 0.71 14.27 31.43
CA TYR A 11 -0.01 13.70 30.30
C TYR A 11 -0.97 12.62 30.79
N THR A 12 -2.26 12.94 30.85
CA THR A 12 -3.32 12.08 31.36
C THR A 12 -3.67 10.93 30.40
N ALA A 13 -3.64 9.70 30.95
CA ALA A 13 -4.35 8.46 30.58
C ALA A 13 -4.58 8.10 29.09
N ARG A 14 -3.60 8.35 28.22
CA ARG A 14 -3.14 7.47 27.11
C ARG A 14 -2.03 8.21 26.37
N GLY A 15 -0.88 8.30 27.03
CA GLY A 15 0.38 8.70 26.42
C GLY A 15 0.75 7.79 25.26
N ALA A 16 1.62 8.28 24.39
CA ALA A 16 2.20 7.56 23.27
C ALA A 16 2.59 6.14 23.69
N ILE A 17 2.00 5.12 23.05
CA ILE A 17 2.59 3.78 23.09
C ILE A 17 3.86 3.93 22.26
N GLY A 18 5.01 4.03 22.93
CA GLY A 18 6.32 4.30 22.32
C GLY A 18 6.54 3.35 21.15
N GLY A 19 6.57 3.91 19.94
CA GLY A 19 6.70 3.17 18.69
C GLY A 19 5.72 3.58 17.59
N GLU A 20 4.67 4.35 17.90
CA GLU A 20 3.73 4.82 16.87
C GLU A 20 4.09 6.21 16.31
N ASP A 21 4.43 6.25 15.03
CA ASP A 21 4.72 7.48 14.29
C ASP A 21 3.51 7.98 13.49
N TRP A 22 2.62 8.67 14.19
CA TRP A 22 1.46 9.31 13.57
C TRP A 22 1.83 10.49 12.66
N ALA A 23 3.02 11.07 12.82
CA ALA A 23 3.50 12.12 11.92
C ALA A 23 3.87 11.52 10.56
N ALA A 24 4.57 10.38 10.55
CA ALA A 24 4.86 9.63 9.32
C ALA A 24 3.58 9.20 8.60
N VAL A 25 2.54 8.76 9.32
CA VAL A 25 1.23 8.45 8.72
C VAL A 25 0.61 9.69 8.07
N ALA A 26 0.65 10.85 8.75
CA ALA A 26 0.12 12.10 8.21
C ALA A 26 0.86 12.51 6.93
N ASP A 27 2.19 12.46 6.95
CA ASP A 27 3.04 12.81 5.81
C ASP A 27 2.81 11.89 4.62
N ALA A 28 2.73 10.58 4.86
CA ALA A 28 2.43 9.60 3.82
C ALA A 28 1.07 9.91 3.16
N VAL A 29 0.01 10.07 3.96
CA VAL A 29 -1.33 10.37 3.48
C VAL A 29 -1.35 11.68 2.67
N ASN A 30 -0.72 12.74 3.18
CA ASN A 30 -0.66 14.04 2.51
C ASN A 30 0.05 13.96 1.15
N GLN A 31 1.21 13.29 1.11
CA GLN A 31 1.98 13.11 -0.12
C GLN A 31 1.18 12.32 -1.16
N ARG A 32 0.50 11.24 -0.75
CA ARG A 32 -0.28 10.40 -1.67
C ARG A 32 -1.53 11.11 -2.19
N MET A 33 -2.21 11.88 -1.33
CA MET A 33 -3.33 12.73 -1.76
C MET A 33 -2.87 13.78 -2.79
N ALA A 34 -1.73 14.42 -2.56
CA ALA A 34 -1.15 15.39 -3.50
C ALA A 34 -0.78 14.73 -4.83
N ALA A 35 -0.12 13.55 -4.80
CA ALA A 35 0.24 12.79 -5.99
C ALA A 35 -0.98 12.39 -6.83
N ARG A 36 -2.10 12.06 -6.17
CA ARG A 36 -3.36 11.69 -6.82
C ARG A 36 -4.28 12.86 -7.12
N ARG A 37 -3.94 14.06 -6.63
CA ARG A 37 -4.74 15.29 -6.73
C ARG A 37 -6.16 15.17 -6.16
N ILE A 38 -6.31 14.43 -5.06
CA ILE A 38 -7.59 14.25 -4.38
C ILE A 38 -7.68 15.05 -3.09
N GLY A 39 -8.88 15.53 -2.74
CA GLY A 39 -9.15 16.29 -1.52
C GLY A 39 -9.63 15.44 -0.34
N GLN A 40 -9.82 16.06 0.84
CA GLN A 40 -10.32 15.39 2.04
C GLN A 40 -11.73 14.81 1.86
N GLN A 41 -12.60 15.54 1.16
CA GLN A 41 -13.98 15.12 0.88
C GLN A 41 -13.98 13.87 0.00
N GLU A 42 -13.24 13.92 -1.10
CA GLU A 42 -13.12 12.78 -2.01
C GLU A 42 -12.53 11.55 -1.31
N LEU A 43 -11.47 11.72 -0.51
CA LEU A 43 -10.89 10.62 0.27
C LEU A 43 -11.88 10.03 1.28
N ALA A 44 -12.69 10.87 1.93
CA ALA A 44 -13.74 10.42 2.85
C ALA A 44 -14.79 9.59 2.11
N ASP A 45 -15.23 10.04 0.94
CA ASP A 45 -16.26 9.38 0.14
C ASP A 45 -15.80 8.00 -0.36
N ILE A 46 -14.58 7.90 -0.90
CA ILE A 46 -14.04 6.63 -1.40
C ILE A 46 -13.64 5.64 -0.29
N SER A 47 -13.31 6.12 0.91
CA SER A 47 -12.90 5.27 2.03
C SER A 47 -14.04 4.89 2.98
N GLY A 48 -15.20 5.57 2.90
CA GLY A 48 -16.29 5.43 3.86
C GLY A 48 -15.94 5.95 5.26
N VAL A 49 -14.91 6.79 5.37
CA VAL A 49 -14.44 7.39 6.62
C VAL A 49 -14.89 8.84 6.67
N SER A 50 -15.23 9.38 7.86
CA SER A 50 -15.66 10.77 7.96
C SER A 50 -14.54 11.76 7.60
N VAL A 51 -14.89 12.90 6.99
CA VAL A 51 -13.96 14.00 6.68
C VAL A 51 -13.21 14.47 7.93
N SER A 52 -13.89 14.50 9.08
CA SER A 52 -13.28 14.82 10.38
C SER A 52 -12.16 13.84 10.77
N THR A 53 -12.34 12.55 10.48
CA THR A 53 -11.34 11.52 10.75
C THR A 53 -10.17 11.62 9.77
N VAL A 54 -10.44 11.89 8.48
CA VAL A 54 -9.40 12.18 7.48
C VAL A 54 -8.55 13.37 7.93
N ARG A 55 -9.20 14.46 8.32
CA ARG A 55 -8.52 15.65 8.84
C ARG A 55 -7.69 15.32 10.07
N GLN A 56 -8.21 14.55 11.01
CA GLN A 56 -7.47 14.14 12.21
C GLN A 56 -6.20 13.35 11.87
N ILE A 57 -6.27 12.44 10.90
CA ILE A 57 -5.12 11.66 10.41
C ILE A 57 -4.07 12.60 9.81
N GLN A 58 -4.46 13.54 8.95
CA GLN A 58 -3.53 14.49 8.31
C GLN A 58 -2.83 15.44 9.28
N HIS A 59 -3.35 15.60 10.51
CA HIS A 59 -2.73 16.42 11.55
C HIS A 59 -1.95 15.59 12.59
N GLY A 60 -1.71 14.30 12.31
CA GLY A 60 -0.87 13.43 13.14
C GLY A 60 -1.56 12.92 14.40
N GLY A 61 -2.90 12.75 14.40
CA GLY A 61 -3.58 12.01 15.47
C GLY A 61 -3.60 12.70 16.85
N LYS A 62 -3.49 14.04 16.89
CA LYS A 62 -3.51 14.84 18.14
C LYS A 62 -4.82 14.62 18.92
N GLY A 63 -4.78 13.70 19.89
CA GLY A 63 -5.83 13.53 20.92
C GLY A 63 -6.58 12.20 20.94
N ARG A 64 -6.59 11.40 19.87
CA ARG A 64 -7.26 10.08 19.88
C ARG A 64 -6.70 9.12 18.83
N ARG A 65 -6.41 7.88 19.22
CA ARG A 65 -6.01 6.80 18.29
C ARG A 65 -7.16 6.47 17.35
N VAL A 66 -6.84 6.43 16.06
CA VAL A 66 -7.71 5.93 15.01
C VAL A 66 -7.58 4.40 14.95
N GLN A 67 -8.67 3.70 14.65
CA GLN A 67 -8.68 2.23 14.62
C GLN A 67 -7.92 1.70 13.39
N ASN A 68 -7.25 0.55 13.52
CA ASN A 68 -6.55 -0.11 12.41
C ASN A 68 -7.45 -0.32 11.19
N LYS A 69 -8.73 -0.66 11.40
CA LYS A 69 -9.71 -0.80 10.30
C LYS A 69 -9.87 0.47 9.46
N THR A 70 -9.76 1.63 10.08
CA THR A 70 -9.85 2.94 9.42
C THR A 70 -8.57 3.22 8.64
N LEU A 71 -7.40 2.90 9.21
CA LEU A 71 -6.14 2.97 8.47
C LEU A 71 -6.14 2.05 7.25
N THR A 72 -6.70 0.85 7.37
CA THR A 72 -6.86 -0.07 6.24
C THR A 72 -7.80 0.47 5.16
N ALA A 73 -8.92 1.06 5.54
CA ALA A 73 -9.85 1.68 4.59
C ALA A 73 -9.19 2.84 3.84
N LEU A 74 -8.47 3.72 4.56
CA LEU A 74 -7.73 4.84 3.97
C LEU A 74 -6.60 4.36 3.05
N ALA A 75 -5.85 3.33 3.45
CA ALA A 75 -4.77 2.78 2.63
C ALA A 75 -5.30 2.24 1.30
N ARG A 76 -6.37 1.45 1.32
CA ARG A 76 -7.02 0.94 0.10
C ARG A 76 -7.57 2.06 -0.77
N ALA A 77 -8.25 3.03 -0.15
CA ALA A 77 -8.73 4.22 -0.84
C ALA A 77 -7.62 5.01 -1.52
N LEU A 78 -6.41 5.01 -0.96
CA LEU A 78 -5.21 5.65 -1.47
C LEU A 78 -4.40 4.78 -2.46
N ASP A 79 -4.93 3.62 -2.84
CA ASP A 79 -4.30 2.63 -3.73
C ASP A 79 -3.01 2.02 -3.16
N TRP A 80 -3.03 1.74 -1.86
CA TRP A 80 -2.00 1.00 -1.14
C TRP A 80 -2.54 -0.34 -0.59
N PRO A 81 -1.63 -1.28 -0.26
CA PRO A 81 -1.98 -2.44 0.56
C PRO A 81 -2.67 -2.03 1.86
N GLY A 82 -3.64 -2.82 2.31
CA GLY A 82 -4.49 -2.47 3.46
C GLY A 82 -3.75 -2.35 4.80
N ASP A 83 -2.52 -2.82 4.90
CA ASP A 83 -1.67 -2.73 6.08
C ASP A 83 -0.57 -1.66 5.94
N HIS A 84 -0.44 -1.00 4.79
CA HIS A 84 0.61 -0.01 4.54
C HIS A 84 0.66 1.08 5.62
N LEU A 85 -0.46 1.74 5.92
CA LEU A 85 -0.49 2.79 6.94
C LEU A 85 -0.24 2.28 8.36
N ILE A 86 -0.47 0.99 8.62
CA ILE A 86 -0.13 0.35 9.90
C ILE A 86 1.38 0.10 9.98
N ARG A 87 2.02 -0.31 8.88
CA ARG A 87 3.48 -0.45 8.79
C ARG A 87 4.19 0.90 8.93
N VAL A 88 3.66 1.94 8.28
CA VAL A 88 4.13 3.33 8.46
C VAL A 88 4.00 3.76 9.92
N LEU A 89 2.85 3.47 10.53
CA LEU A 89 2.62 3.79 11.94
C LEU A 89 3.64 3.13 12.86
N VAL A 90 4.06 1.89 12.61
CA VAL A 90 4.98 1.13 13.49
C VAL A 90 6.45 1.33 13.10
N GLY A 91 6.75 2.07 12.02
CA GLY A 91 8.11 2.29 11.54
C GLY A 91 8.72 1.10 10.78
N ASP A 92 7.91 0.13 10.37
CA ASP A 92 8.34 -1.03 9.56
C ASP A 92 8.35 -0.64 8.07
N GLN A 93 9.36 0.14 7.67
CA GLN A 93 9.51 0.68 6.31
C GLN A 93 10.12 -0.36 5.36
N ALA A 94 9.40 -1.45 5.07
CA ALA A 94 9.68 -2.23 3.86
C ALA A 94 9.39 -1.36 2.62
N PRO A 95 10.16 -1.49 1.51
CA PRO A 95 10.01 -0.61 0.35
C PRO A 95 8.58 -0.61 -0.17
N ASP A 96 8.00 0.59 -0.30
CA ASP A 96 6.64 0.82 -0.79
C ASP A 96 6.58 0.46 -2.27
N VAL A 97 6.20 -0.78 -2.57
CA VAL A 97 5.90 -1.18 -3.95
C VAL A 97 4.49 -0.67 -4.25
N PRO A 98 4.32 0.38 -5.08
CA PRO A 98 2.99 0.83 -5.44
C PRO A 98 2.23 -0.34 -6.05
N ALA A 99 0.96 -0.55 -5.67
CA ALA A 99 0.16 -1.69 -6.12
C ALA A 99 0.17 -1.86 -7.66
N GLY A 100 0.27 -0.74 -8.39
CA GLY A 100 0.43 -0.73 -9.85
C GLY A 100 1.78 -1.25 -10.38
N ALA A 101 2.87 -1.18 -9.62
CA ALA A 101 4.14 -1.80 -10.00
C ALA A 101 4.07 -3.32 -9.89
N THR A 102 3.52 -3.85 -8.79
CA THR A 102 3.26 -5.29 -8.64
C THR A 102 2.32 -5.79 -9.73
N MET A 103 1.24 -5.07 -10.01
CA MET A 103 0.31 -5.43 -11.09
C MET A 103 1.01 -5.46 -12.46
N ARG A 104 1.86 -4.48 -12.76
CA ARG A 104 2.61 -4.43 -14.04
C ARG A 104 3.60 -5.58 -14.15
N GLU A 105 4.27 -5.95 -13.06
CA GLU A 105 5.18 -7.10 -13.02
C GLU A 105 4.44 -8.43 -13.19
N ILE A 106 3.26 -8.56 -12.55
CA ILE A 106 2.38 -9.74 -12.74
C ILE A 106 1.94 -9.85 -14.19
N LEU A 107 1.44 -8.76 -14.79
CA LEU A 107 1.02 -8.75 -16.20
C LEU A 107 2.18 -9.07 -17.15
N ALA A 108 3.35 -8.49 -16.92
CA ALA A 108 4.56 -8.81 -17.69
C ALA A 108 4.98 -10.29 -17.53
N GLY A 109 4.75 -10.87 -16.34
CA GLY A 109 4.95 -12.29 -16.09
C GLY A 109 3.98 -13.18 -16.88
N ILE A 110 2.71 -12.80 -16.93
CA ILE A 110 1.67 -13.50 -17.71
C ILE A 110 1.99 -13.46 -19.21
N ASP A 111 2.31 -12.29 -19.77
CA ASP A 111 2.68 -12.14 -21.18
C ASP A 111 3.88 -13.04 -21.56
N ARG A 112 4.88 -13.13 -20.67
CA ARG A 112 6.05 -13.99 -20.88
C ARG A 112 5.67 -15.47 -20.89
N ILE A 113 4.78 -15.89 -19.98
CA ILE A 113 4.29 -17.27 -19.93
C ILE A 113 3.50 -17.60 -21.20
N GLU A 114 2.63 -16.70 -21.66
CA GLU A 114 1.87 -16.88 -22.90
C GLU A 114 2.77 -17.00 -24.13
N GLN A 115 3.80 -16.15 -24.25
CA GLN A 115 4.80 -16.25 -25.33
C GLN A 115 5.55 -17.58 -25.30
N GLN A 116 5.94 -18.04 -24.12
CA GLN A 116 6.65 -19.31 -23.96
C GLN A 116 5.78 -20.52 -24.32
N LEU A 117 4.49 -20.48 -23.96
CA LEU A 117 3.50 -21.49 -24.37
C LEU A 117 3.27 -21.51 -25.88
N ALA A 118 3.22 -20.33 -26.52
CA ALA A 118 3.09 -20.22 -27.96
C ALA A 118 4.31 -20.80 -28.70
N ASP A 119 5.53 -20.49 -28.23
CA ASP A 119 6.77 -21.06 -28.77
C ASP A 119 6.81 -22.59 -28.63
N MET A 120 6.48 -23.11 -27.44
CA MET A 120 6.40 -24.56 -27.20
C MET A 120 5.40 -25.24 -28.14
N SER A 121 4.22 -24.64 -28.33
CA SER A 121 3.19 -25.17 -29.23
C SER A 121 3.67 -25.19 -30.69
N HIS A 122 4.34 -24.13 -31.14
CA HIS A 122 4.94 -24.09 -32.48
C HIS A 122 6.01 -25.17 -32.67
N ARG A 123 6.87 -25.36 -31.68
CA ARG A 123 7.91 -26.39 -31.72
C ARG A 123 7.32 -27.79 -31.73
N MET A 124 6.25 -28.04 -30.97
CA MET A 124 5.53 -29.31 -30.99
C MET A 124 4.94 -29.60 -32.38
N ALA A 125 4.28 -28.61 -33.00
CA ALA A 125 3.74 -28.76 -34.35
C ALA A 125 4.84 -29.08 -35.38
N ALA A 126 6.00 -28.42 -35.29
CA ALA A 126 7.14 -28.72 -36.15
C ALA A 126 7.70 -30.15 -35.96
N VAL A 127 7.73 -30.64 -34.71
CA VAL A 127 8.14 -32.01 -34.41
C VAL A 127 7.14 -33.02 -34.96
N GLU A 128 5.84 -32.76 -34.84
CA GLU A 128 4.79 -33.60 -35.42
C GLU A 128 4.88 -33.70 -36.95
N GLU A 129 5.15 -32.58 -37.63
CA GLU A 129 5.38 -32.58 -39.08
C GLU A 129 6.64 -33.37 -39.48
N LEU A 130 7.74 -33.21 -38.74
CA LEU A 130 8.97 -33.98 -39.00
C LEU A 130 8.76 -35.49 -38.81
N VAL A 131 8.05 -35.89 -37.76
CA VAL A 131 7.74 -37.29 -37.47
C VAL A 131 6.83 -37.89 -38.55
N THR A 132 5.80 -37.16 -38.98
CA THR A 132 4.90 -37.62 -40.06
C THR A 132 5.60 -37.70 -41.42
N ALA A 133 6.47 -36.74 -41.74
CA ALA A 133 7.28 -36.78 -42.96
C ALA A 133 8.27 -37.96 -42.98
N GLN A 134 8.88 -38.32 -41.85
CA GLN A 134 9.78 -39.48 -41.75
C GLN A 134 9.02 -40.83 -41.80
N GLY A 135 7.78 -40.87 -41.33
CA GLY A 135 6.93 -42.06 -41.34
C GLY A 135 6.36 -42.41 -42.72
N ALA A 136 6.10 -41.41 -43.57
CA ALA A 136 5.55 -41.63 -44.93
C ALA A 136 6.59 -42.12 -45.96
N GLY A 137 7.88 -42.03 -45.64
CA GLY A 137 8.98 -42.47 -46.50
C GLY A 137 9.46 -43.90 -46.26
N ARG A 138 8.75 -44.69 -45.45
CA ARG A 138 9.11 -46.07 -45.06
C ARG A 138 8.03 -47.06 -45.48
#